data_AF-A0A0P7U5Z6-F1
#
_entry.id   AF-A0A0P7U5Z6-F1
#
_cell.length_a   1.000
_cell.length_b   1.000
_cell.length_c   1.000
_cell.angle_alpha   90.00
_cell.angle_beta   90.00
_cell.angle_gamma   90.00
#
_symmetry.space_group_name_H-M   'P 1'
#
loop_
_entity.id
_entity.type
_entity.pdbx_description
1 polymer ?
#
loop_
_entity_poly.entity_id
_entity_poly.type
_entity_poly.pdbx_seq_one_letter_code
_entity_poly.pdbx_strand_id
1 'polypeptide(L)'
;MPRLRTVVKRDVDNKLQKISQKYERKGQEMLRRSTMAQYEKELELQKVQEERRMKDIEKLRLARKRRNEMMVKIQKATVQIPRPPRKQVLRTLEHQHHKQQEAQDFQRDIEDFERNMKKQLPASALALSTPFTFSVKTDAALRPEQLAQANDEYIQRIRQRLEEDAAARQQREKRRSRILVLQQEAQEEQEELNRDERLLACLTRQSQQERRLAVQLMQVRQQKEFLRQNRIFREKQYQEQRLREFQEALDRKAALAQQTQLEHEQETQRETELHRQITAQRAQARYRSHFDTCREVLDQILNLVTKVGEYRLLMDNLIPVKLMREWKELLLLGLPLYGESASPEPSPQELEKLEVLNNQDYDDYTSMTGEWAWPEEGDAKQPPPNNNILGHVVHRLNVIVDPPKPETPPPSFPSFTLKASVLGKVFAGKSGCLARMAQVHGVHVLSTSILIQEALEAFLAGEKVPQAPPKEPQYPEGSVCLRRTAKKKDVAEKEKEKSSRPDSGHVLQSPQQENAKRTASKSEHLVRTIHIHPHIRIHTHTRALVDIQVLTSPPQLSARAQHGAALDEVLGKGQAIPDQLLVDIVLEAISRRCPGSM
;
A
#
# COMPACT_ATOMS: atom_id res chain seq x y z
N MET A 1 31.68 33.14 -58.75
CA MET A 1 31.29 32.53 -57.46
C MET A 1 31.21 31.01 -57.60
N PRO A 2 32.25 30.25 -57.21
CA PRO A 2 32.16 28.80 -57.13
C PRO A 2 31.25 28.38 -55.96
N ARG A 3 30.42 27.36 -56.15
CA ARG A 3 29.63 26.76 -55.06
C ARG A 3 30.52 25.84 -54.23
N LEU A 4 30.52 25.97 -52.91
CA LEU A 4 31.21 25.00 -52.05
C LEU A 4 30.59 23.61 -52.24
N ARG A 5 31.45 22.57 -52.31
CA ARG A 5 30.99 21.18 -52.25
C ARG A 5 30.37 20.94 -50.88
N THR A 6 29.13 20.43 -50.86
CA THR A 6 28.44 20.03 -49.63
C THR A 6 29.23 18.93 -48.93
N VAL A 7 29.64 19.17 -47.69
CA VAL A 7 30.35 18.17 -46.87
C VAL A 7 29.44 16.96 -46.64
N VAL A 8 29.76 15.84 -47.28
CA VAL A 8 29.08 14.57 -47.06
C VAL A 8 29.40 14.10 -45.64
N LYS A 9 28.38 13.87 -44.82
CA LYS A 9 28.55 13.34 -43.45
C LYS A 9 29.24 11.98 -43.50
N ARG A 10 30.17 11.75 -42.57
CA ARG A 10 30.90 10.48 -42.49
C ARG A 10 29.94 9.37 -42.07
N ASP A 11 30.22 8.12 -42.47
CA ASP A 11 29.33 7.00 -42.11
C ASP A 11 29.26 6.72 -40.61
N VAL A 12 30.25 7.16 -39.83
CA VAL A 12 30.20 7.16 -38.37
C VAL A 12 29.09 8.09 -37.88
N ASP A 13 28.97 9.30 -38.43
CA ASP A 13 27.92 10.27 -38.10
C ASP A 13 26.54 9.73 -38.51
N ASN A 14 26.44 9.12 -39.69
CA ASN A 14 25.21 8.50 -40.19
C ASN A 14 24.77 7.30 -39.32
N LYS A 15 25.73 6.52 -38.79
CA LYS A 15 25.46 5.45 -37.82
C LYS A 15 25.05 6.00 -36.46
N LEU A 16 25.72 7.04 -35.96
CA LEU A 16 25.40 7.68 -34.68
C LEU A 16 24.01 8.34 -34.69
N GLN A 17 23.64 9.02 -35.78
CA GLN A 17 22.31 9.62 -35.96
C GLN A 17 21.20 8.55 -36.03
N LYS A 18 21.46 7.38 -36.63
CA LYS A 18 20.53 6.22 -36.58
C LYS A 18 20.40 5.64 -35.16
N ILE A 19 21.45 5.72 -34.34
CA ILE A 19 21.43 5.28 -32.94
C ILE A 19 20.63 6.26 -32.08
N SER A 20 20.84 7.58 -32.21
CA SER A 20 20.06 8.57 -31.43
C SER A 20 18.56 8.44 -31.70
N GLN A 21 18.16 8.39 -32.98
CA GLN A 21 16.77 8.19 -33.41
C GLN A 21 16.13 6.90 -32.92
N LYS A 22 16.92 5.88 -32.56
CA LYS A 22 16.44 4.63 -31.96
C LYS A 22 16.18 4.80 -30.46
N TYR A 23 17.05 5.51 -29.76
CA TYR A 23 16.83 5.85 -28.34
C TYR A 23 15.72 6.90 -28.15
N GLU A 24 15.62 7.90 -29.03
CA GLU A 24 14.52 8.88 -29.07
C GLU A 24 13.17 8.19 -29.25
N ARG A 25 13.03 7.29 -30.25
CA ARG A 25 11.81 6.49 -30.44
C ARG A 25 11.49 5.61 -29.24
N LYS A 26 12.49 4.91 -28.66
CA LYS A 26 12.29 4.11 -27.45
C LYS A 26 11.86 4.97 -26.25
N GLY A 27 12.37 6.19 -26.13
CA GLY A 27 11.93 7.17 -25.13
C GLY A 27 10.48 7.60 -25.33
N GLN A 28 10.08 7.90 -26.58
CA GLN A 28 8.70 8.22 -26.92
C GLN A 28 7.73 7.04 -26.68
N GLU A 29 8.15 5.81 -26.98
CA GLU A 29 7.38 4.59 -26.67
C GLU A 29 7.21 4.38 -25.16
N MET A 30 8.27 4.56 -24.37
CA MET A 30 8.20 4.48 -22.91
C MET A 30 7.31 5.58 -22.32
N LEU A 31 7.38 6.81 -22.85
CA LEU A 31 6.52 7.91 -22.45
C LEU A 31 5.04 7.60 -22.77
N ARG A 32 4.75 7.13 -24.00
CA ARG A 32 3.39 6.71 -24.41
C ARG A 32 2.84 5.58 -23.53
N ARG A 33 3.67 4.58 -23.20
CA ARG A 33 3.28 3.50 -22.26
C ARG A 33 2.99 4.05 -20.87
N SER A 34 3.79 5.00 -20.38
CA SER A 34 3.55 5.67 -19.10
C SER A 34 2.22 6.44 -19.09
N THR A 35 1.94 7.24 -20.12
CA THR A 35 0.68 8.00 -20.21
C THR A 35 -0.54 7.09 -20.37
N MET A 36 -0.43 5.99 -21.13
CA MET A 36 -1.51 4.98 -21.20
C MET A 36 -1.76 4.33 -19.84
N ALA A 37 -0.70 3.91 -19.13
CA ALA A 37 -0.83 3.30 -17.80
C ALA A 37 -1.30 4.28 -16.71
N GLN A 38 -1.18 5.60 -16.92
CA GLN A 38 -1.81 6.62 -16.09
C GLN A 38 -3.30 6.74 -16.40
N TYR A 39 -3.67 6.86 -17.68
CA TYR A 39 -5.06 6.94 -18.14
C TYR A 39 -5.88 5.67 -17.78
N GLU A 40 -5.28 4.48 -17.88
CA GLU A 40 -5.88 3.22 -17.46
C GLU A 40 -6.21 3.22 -15.96
N LYS A 41 -5.31 3.74 -15.11
CA LYS A 41 -5.57 3.89 -13.66
C LYS A 41 -6.65 4.92 -13.35
N GLU A 42 -6.74 6.01 -14.13
CA GLU A 42 -7.83 6.98 -14.00
C GLU A 42 -9.18 6.33 -14.36
N LEU A 43 -9.24 5.52 -15.41
CA LEU A 43 -10.43 4.74 -15.78
C LEU A 43 -10.79 3.68 -14.72
N GLU A 44 -9.81 3.01 -14.11
CA GLU A 44 -10.04 2.09 -12.98
C GLU A 44 -10.61 2.83 -11.76
N LEU A 45 -10.05 3.99 -11.41
CA LEU A 45 -10.56 4.83 -10.31
C LEU A 45 -11.99 5.32 -10.59
N GLN A 46 -12.32 5.67 -11.84
CA GLN A 46 -13.68 6.02 -12.24
C GLN A 46 -14.64 4.82 -12.10
N LYS A 47 -14.28 3.64 -12.63
CA LYS A 47 -15.07 2.40 -12.47
C LYS A 47 -15.31 2.06 -10.99
N VAL A 48 -14.29 2.18 -10.14
CA VAL A 48 -14.42 1.95 -8.69
C VAL A 48 -15.34 2.98 -8.01
N GLN A 49 -15.39 4.23 -8.49
CA GLN A 49 -16.38 5.21 -8.01
C GLN A 49 -17.80 4.88 -8.49
N GLU A 50 -17.98 4.44 -9.73
CA GLU A 50 -19.27 4.01 -10.27
C GLU A 50 -19.80 2.75 -9.57
N GLU A 51 -18.94 1.76 -9.30
CA GLU A 51 -19.28 0.60 -8.48
C GLU A 51 -19.77 1.00 -7.07
N ARG A 52 -19.11 1.98 -6.43
CA ARG A 52 -19.55 2.49 -5.12
C ARG A 52 -20.93 3.15 -5.23
N ARG A 53 -21.14 4.03 -6.21
CA ARG A 53 -22.45 4.65 -6.50
C ARG A 53 -23.53 3.59 -6.74
N MET A 54 -23.25 2.56 -7.53
CA MET A 54 -24.18 1.45 -7.79
C MET A 54 -24.51 0.66 -6.52
N LYS A 55 -23.50 0.29 -5.72
CA LYS A 55 -23.70 -0.39 -4.43
C LYS A 55 -24.52 0.44 -3.45
N ASP A 56 -24.39 1.76 -3.46
CA ASP A 56 -25.20 2.66 -2.63
C ASP A 56 -26.64 2.84 -3.16
N ILE A 57 -26.84 2.89 -4.48
CA ILE A 57 -28.16 2.83 -5.12
C ILE A 57 -28.86 1.50 -4.79
N GLU A 58 -28.14 0.38 -4.76
CA GLU A 58 -28.68 -0.92 -4.35
C GLU A 58 -29.03 -0.98 -2.86
N LYS A 59 -28.19 -0.44 -1.96
CA LYS A 59 -28.54 -0.26 -0.54
C LYS A 59 -29.83 0.55 -0.40
N LEU A 60 -29.97 1.65 -1.15
CA LEU A 60 -31.17 2.50 -1.13
C LEU A 60 -32.41 1.74 -1.66
N ARG A 61 -32.28 0.99 -2.76
CA ARG A 61 -33.33 0.11 -3.31
C ARG A 61 -33.74 -0.96 -2.29
N LEU A 62 -32.78 -1.59 -1.61
CA LEU A 62 -33.02 -2.59 -0.57
C LEU A 62 -33.70 -1.98 0.67
N ALA A 63 -33.26 -0.80 1.11
CA ALA A 63 -33.90 -0.06 2.21
C ALA A 63 -35.34 0.33 1.86
N ARG A 64 -35.61 0.75 0.61
CA ARG A 64 -36.97 1.03 0.13
C ARG A 64 -37.81 -0.25 0.05
N LYS A 65 -37.27 -1.38 -0.39
CA LYS A 65 -37.95 -2.69 -0.32
C LYS A 65 -38.29 -3.06 1.13
N ARG A 66 -37.34 -2.98 2.07
CA ARG A 66 -37.56 -3.23 3.51
C ARG A 66 -38.61 -2.31 4.12
N ARG A 67 -38.62 -1.02 3.75
CA ARG A 67 -39.66 -0.05 4.18
C ARG A 67 -41.03 -0.41 3.60
N ASN A 68 -41.11 -0.79 2.33
CA ASN A 68 -42.36 -1.25 1.72
C ASN A 68 -42.87 -2.55 2.36
N GLU A 69 -41.99 -3.53 2.61
CA GLU A 69 -42.33 -4.74 3.36
C GLU A 69 -42.80 -4.43 4.78
N MET A 70 -42.18 -3.47 5.47
CA MET A 70 -42.63 -3.00 6.78
C MET A 70 -44.02 -2.38 6.67
N MET A 71 -44.28 -1.51 5.69
CA MET A 71 -45.60 -0.90 5.45
C MET A 71 -46.68 -1.93 5.06
N VAL A 72 -46.31 -3.02 4.38
CA VAL A 72 -47.22 -4.14 4.11
C VAL A 72 -47.44 -5.00 5.37
N LYS A 73 -46.41 -5.20 6.22
CA LYS A 73 -46.53 -5.91 7.51
C LYS A 73 -47.42 -5.12 8.48
N ILE A 74 -47.05 -3.88 8.82
CA ILE A 74 -47.89 -2.68 8.65
C ILE A 74 -49.41 -2.91 8.50
N GLN A 75 -49.88 -2.69 7.27
CA GLN A 75 -51.26 -2.81 6.82
C GLN A 75 -51.87 -4.20 7.05
N LYS A 76 -51.08 -5.28 7.00
CA LYS A 76 -51.56 -6.66 7.24
C LYS A 76 -51.73 -6.99 8.74
N ALA A 77 -51.00 -6.32 9.62
CA ALA A 77 -51.15 -6.36 11.07
C ALA A 77 -52.14 -5.32 11.60
N THR A 78 -52.58 -4.38 10.75
CA THR A 78 -53.72 -3.50 11.01
C THR A 78 -55.00 -4.33 10.96
N VAL A 79 -55.32 -4.97 12.08
CA VAL A 79 -56.60 -5.67 12.27
C VAL A 79 -57.72 -4.66 12.07
N GLN A 80 -58.49 -4.80 10.99
CA GLN A 80 -59.77 -4.14 10.86
C GLN A 80 -60.74 -4.75 11.88
N ILE A 81 -60.73 -4.20 13.09
CA ILE A 81 -61.75 -4.49 14.11
C ILE A 81 -63.10 -4.12 13.47
N PRO A 82 -64.03 -5.07 13.26
CA PRO A 82 -65.34 -4.74 12.72
C PRO A 82 -66.02 -3.75 13.67
N ARG A 83 -66.38 -2.56 13.18
CA ARG A 83 -67.08 -1.57 14.01
C ARG A 83 -68.36 -2.22 14.56
N PRO A 84 -68.57 -2.26 15.88
CA PRO A 84 -69.75 -2.92 16.45
C PRO A 84 -71.03 -2.26 15.92
N PRO A 85 -72.09 -3.03 15.65
CA PRO A 85 -73.29 -2.53 15.00
C PRO A 85 -73.95 -1.43 15.84
N ARG A 86 -74.35 -0.32 15.18
CA ARG A 86 -74.82 0.94 15.79
C ARG A 86 -76.07 0.86 16.69
N LYS A 87 -76.63 -0.32 16.96
CA LYS A 87 -77.87 -0.52 17.74
C LYS A 87 -77.73 -0.17 19.24
N GLN A 88 -76.52 -0.07 19.79
CA GLN A 88 -76.32 0.30 21.20
C GLN A 88 -76.37 1.81 21.46
N VAL A 89 -76.07 2.64 20.45
CA VAL A 89 -76.01 4.11 20.60
C VAL A 89 -77.40 4.75 20.73
N LEU A 90 -78.41 4.22 20.02
CA LEU A 90 -79.78 4.72 20.10
C LEU A 90 -80.34 4.56 21.51
N ARG A 91 -80.26 3.37 22.11
CA ARG A 91 -80.73 3.15 23.49
C ARG A 91 -80.04 4.01 24.54
N THR A 92 -78.75 4.32 24.38
CA THR A 92 -78.05 5.24 25.30
C THR A 92 -78.50 6.69 25.12
N LEU A 93 -78.82 7.12 23.89
CA LEU A 93 -79.37 8.45 23.64
C LEU A 93 -80.82 8.56 24.13
N GLU A 94 -81.68 7.59 23.81
CA GLU A 94 -83.06 7.49 24.29
C GLU A 94 -83.11 7.54 25.82
N HIS A 95 -82.28 6.74 26.51
CA HIS A 95 -82.28 6.69 27.98
C HIS A 95 -81.63 7.92 28.64
N GLN A 96 -80.77 8.66 27.93
CA GLN A 96 -80.32 10.00 28.38
C GLN A 96 -81.40 11.06 28.16
N HIS A 97 -82.06 11.06 27.00
CA HIS A 97 -83.12 12.02 26.68
C HIS A 97 -84.34 11.84 27.60
N HIS A 98 -84.70 10.60 27.91
CA HIS A 98 -85.79 10.29 28.84
C HIS A 98 -85.43 10.71 30.27
N LYS A 99 -84.20 10.48 30.75
CA LYS A 99 -83.74 11.00 32.05
C LYS A 99 -83.64 12.52 32.11
N GLN A 100 -83.39 13.19 30.98
CA GLN A 100 -83.41 14.66 30.91
C GLN A 100 -84.83 15.22 30.90
N GLN A 101 -85.77 14.55 30.23
CA GLN A 101 -87.20 14.87 30.29
C GLN A 101 -87.75 14.63 31.70
N GLU A 102 -87.56 13.42 32.24
CA GLU A 102 -87.91 13.05 33.61
C GLU A 102 -87.32 14.03 34.64
N ALA A 103 -86.06 14.49 34.49
CA ALA A 103 -85.49 15.53 35.34
C ALA A 103 -86.11 16.92 35.14
N GLN A 104 -86.48 17.31 33.91
CA GLN A 104 -87.17 18.59 33.63
C GLN A 104 -88.65 18.58 34.04
N ASP A 105 -89.27 17.41 34.05
CA ASP A 105 -90.63 17.19 34.54
C ASP A 105 -90.60 17.15 36.08
N PHE A 106 -89.67 16.42 36.72
CA PHE A 106 -89.41 16.53 38.17
C PHE A 106 -89.08 17.96 38.61
N GLN A 107 -88.33 18.74 37.83
CA GLN A 107 -88.06 20.15 38.14
C GLN A 107 -89.34 21.01 38.06
N ARG A 108 -90.19 20.79 37.06
CA ARG A 108 -91.49 21.48 36.96
C ARG A 108 -92.45 21.04 38.06
N ASP A 109 -92.50 19.74 38.38
CA ASP A 109 -93.26 19.21 39.51
C ASP A 109 -92.75 19.75 40.85
N ILE A 110 -91.43 19.93 41.03
CA ILE A 110 -90.86 20.58 42.22
C ILE A 110 -91.22 22.07 42.26
N GLU A 111 -91.16 22.79 41.13
CA GLU A 111 -91.60 24.19 41.08
C GLU A 111 -93.11 24.34 41.33
N ASP A 112 -93.95 23.47 40.78
CA ASP A 112 -95.40 23.46 41.00
C ASP A 112 -95.75 22.98 42.42
N PHE A 113 -95.01 22.01 42.97
CA PHE A 113 -95.09 21.62 44.38
C PHE A 113 -94.65 22.74 45.30
N GLU A 114 -93.58 23.51 45.00
CA GLU A 114 -93.24 24.71 45.75
C GLU A 114 -94.31 25.79 45.65
N ARG A 115 -94.85 26.04 44.43
CA ARG A 115 -95.95 26.98 44.18
C ARG A 115 -97.25 26.56 44.88
N ASN A 116 -97.42 25.30 45.25
CA ASN A 116 -98.58 24.76 45.97
C ASN A 116 -98.33 24.58 47.49
N MET A 117 -97.12 24.23 47.92
CA MET A 117 -96.70 24.26 49.34
C MET A 117 -96.71 25.69 49.89
N LYS A 118 -96.32 26.68 49.07
CA LYS A 118 -96.49 28.12 49.39
C LYS A 118 -97.97 28.55 49.41
N LYS A 119 -98.93 27.63 49.24
CA LYS A 119 -100.38 27.87 49.28
C LYS A 119 -101.17 26.94 50.22
N GLN A 120 -100.62 25.84 50.76
CA GLN A 120 -101.39 24.88 51.58
C GLN A 120 -100.62 24.24 52.76
N LEU A 121 -101.21 24.39 53.95
CA LEU A 121 -101.00 23.67 55.22
C LEU A 121 -102.32 23.82 56.02
N PRO A 122 -102.67 22.93 56.98
CA PRO A 122 -102.53 21.47 57.02
C PRO A 122 -103.83 20.73 57.46
N ALA A 123 -103.97 19.40 57.29
CA ALA A 123 -104.91 18.58 58.10
C ALA A 123 -104.70 17.04 58.04
N SER A 124 -105.00 16.39 59.16
CA SER A 124 -104.93 14.95 59.52
C SER A 124 -106.14 14.09 59.08
N ALA A 125 -105.98 12.75 58.94
CA ALA A 125 -106.97 11.71 59.36
C ALA A 125 -106.42 10.25 59.25
N LEU A 126 -107.14 9.24 59.81
CA LEU A 126 -106.68 7.85 60.03
C LEU A 126 -107.77 6.73 59.96
N ALA A 127 -107.33 5.49 59.69
CA ALA A 127 -107.78 4.19 60.26
C ALA A 127 -109.13 3.49 59.88
N LEU A 128 -109.39 2.36 60.59
CA LEU A 128 -110.53 1.38 60.63
C LEU A 128 -110.34 0.09 59.78
N SER A 129 -110.59 -1.19 60.17
CA SER A 129 -111.08 -1.96 61.36
C SER A 129 -112.49 -2.59 61.27
N THR A 130 -112.69 -3.84 61.75
CA THR A 130 -113.86 -4.37 62.54
C THR A 130 -113.88 -5.92 62.71
N PRO A 131 -114.46 -6.48 63.80
CA PRO A 131 -114.85 -7.90 63.97
C PRO A 131 -116.36 -8.11 64.30
N PHE A 132 -116.83 -9.35 64.52
CA PHE A 132 -118.20 -9.62 65.04
C PHE A 132 -118.34 -10.93 65.88
N THR A 133 -119.46 -11.09 66.61
CA THR A 133 -119.72 -12.13 67.64
C THR A 133 -121.20 -12.57 67.72
N PHE A 134 -121.52 -13.68 68.40
CA PHE A 134 -122.87 -13.90 68.99
C PHE A 134 -122.89 -14.89 70.19
N SER A 135 -124.06 -15.10 70.82
CA SER A 135 -124.31 -15.75 72.14
C SER A 135 -125.69 -16.45 72.19
N VAL A 136 -126.05 -17.23 73.26
CA VAL A 136 -127.39 -17.32 73.94
C VAL A 136 -127.62 -18.56 74.86
N LYS A 137 -127.82 -18.30 76.17
CA LYS A 137 -128.80 -18.79 77.21
C LYS A 137 -129.12 -20.29 77.54
N THR A 138 -128.97 -20.61 78.85
CA THR A 138 -129.84 -21.31 79.88
C THR A 138 -130.84 -22.44 79.53
N ASP A 139 -131.08 -23.47 80.35
CA ASP A 139 -131.85 -23.43 81.64
C ASP A 139 -131.92 -24.74 82.50
N ALA A 140 -132.46 -24.59 83.73
CA ALA A 140 -133.12 -25.58 84.64
C ALA A 140 -132.33 -26.72 85.36
N ALA A 141 -132.85 -27.17 86.52
CA ALA A 141 -132.13 -27.92 87.57
C ALA A 141 -132.77 -29.27 87.98
N LEU A 142 -131.99 -30.13 88.68
CA LEU A 142 -132.48 -31.26 89.51
C LEU A 142 -131.48 -31.62 90.64
N ARG A 143 -131.88 -32.48 91.59
CA ARG A 143 -131.20 -32.77 92.88
C ARG A 143 -129.73 -33.23 92.75
N PRO A 144 -128.78 -32.66 93.53
CA PRO A 144 -127.40 -33.12 93.58
C PRO A 144 -127.17 -34.19 94.67
N GLU A 145 -126.33 -35.18 94.34
CA GLU A 145 -125.32 -35.82 95.23
C GLU A 145 -124.61 -36.95 94.45
N GLN A 146 -125.36 -37.77 93.70
CA GLN A 146 -124.81 -38.84 92.85
C GLN A 146 -124.22 -38.34 91.51
N LEU A 147 -124.56 -37.11 91.09
CA LEU A 147 -124.08 -36.52 89.83
C LEU A 147 -122.62 -36.02 89.90
N ALA A 148 -122.09 -35.73 91.10
CA ALA A 148 -120.78 -35.11 91.26
C ALA A 148 -119.63 -36.02 90.78
N GLN A 149 -119.63 -37.28 91.21
CA GLN A 149 -118.61 -38.26 90.82
C GLN A 149 -118.64 -38.54 89.30
N ALA A 150 -119.84 -38.66 88.72
CA ALA A 150 -120.01 -38.81 87.27
C ALA A 150 -119.50 -37.58 86.49
N ASN A 151 -119.70 -36.36 87.02
CA ASN A 151 -119.19 -35.13 86.43
C ASN A 151 -117.66 -35.03 86.52
N ASP A 152 -117.04 -35.42 87.64
CA ASP A 152 -115.57 -35.42 87.77
C ASP A 152 -114.92 -36.44 86.83
N GLU A 153 -115.47 -37.66 86.69
CA GLU A 153 -115.03 -38.61 85.66
C GLU A 153 -115.19 -38.02 84.25
N TYR A 154 -116.31 -37.33 83.97
CA TYR A 154 -116.56 -36.72 82.68
C TYR A 154 -115.57 -35.58 82.36
N ILE A 155 -115.21 -34.77 83.35
CA ILE A 155 -114.18 -33.72 83.22
C ILE A 155 -112.79 -34.33 83.04
N GLN A 156 -112.45 -35.42 83.73
CA GLN A 156 -111.20 -36.16 83.50
C GLN A 156 -111.14 -36.73 82.08
N ARG A 157 -112.24 -37.34 81.60
CA ARG A 157 -112.38 -37.79 80.20
C ARG A 157 -112.33 -36.64 79.18
N ILE A 158 -112.63 -35.39 79.56
CA ILE A 158 -112.41 -34.21 78.70
C ILE A 158 -110.91 -33.84 78.70
N ARG A 159 -110.24 -33.78 79.86
CA ARG A 159 -108.81 -33.46 79.96
C ARG A 159 -107.94 -34.44 79.19
N GLN A 160 -108.17 -35.75 79.38
CA GLN A 160 -107.47 -36.81 78.62
C GLN A 160 -107.62 -36.61 77.10
N ARG A 161 -108.84 -36.40 76.60
CA ARG A 161 -109.07 -36.12 75.17
C ARG A 161 -108.35 -34.85 74.70
N LEU A 162 -108.22 -33.82 75.54
CA LEU A 162 -107.51 -32.58 75.21
C LEU A 162 -105.98 -32.77 75.15
N GLU A 163 -105.43 -33.59 76.04
CA GLU A 163 -104.02 -33.99 76.05
C GLU A 163 -103.68 -34.93 74.87
N GLU A 164 -104.56 -35.88 74.55
CA GLU A 164 -104.48 -36.75 73.37
C GLU A 164 -104.53 -35.92 72.07
N ASP A 165 -105.44 -34.95 71.99
CA ASP A 165 -105.58 -34.08 70.81
C ASP A 165 -104.38 -33.13 70.67
N ALA A 166 -103.80 -32.65 71.78
CA ALA A 166 -102.54 -31.90 71.80
C ALA A 166 -101.34 -32.77 71.35
N ALA A 167 -101.22 -34.00 71.85
CA ALA A 167 -100.21 -34.96 71.42
C ALA A 167 -100.37 -35.34 69.94
N ALA A 168 -101.61 -35.49 69.46
CA ALA A 168 -101.92 -35.74 68.05
C ALA A 168 -101.54 -34.56 67.16
N ARG A 169 -101.75 -33.31 67.60
CA ARG A 169 -101.27 -32.09 66.91
C ARG A 169 -99.74 -32.07 66.84
N GLN A 170 -99.05 -32.26 67.96
CA GLN A 170 -97.57 -32.34 67.97
C GLN A 170 -97.02 -33.49 67.10
N GLN A 171 -97.71 -34.63 67.02
CA GLN A 171 -97.32 -35.70 66.10
C GLN A 171 -97.54 -35.31 64.63
N ARG A 172 -98.65 -34.64 64.30
CA ARG A 172 -98.92 -34.14 62.94
C ARG A 172 -97.89 -33.08 62.54
N GLU A 173 -97.50 -32.21 63.45
CA GLU A 173 -96.42 -31.23 63.28
C GLU A 173 -95.06 -31.91 63.10
N LYS A 174 -94.66 -32.82 64.00
CA LYS A 174 -93.40 -33.59 63.85
C LYS A 174 -93.35 -34.39 62.55
N ARG A 175 -94.48 -34.90 62.04
CA ARG A 175 -94.56 -35.53 60.70
C ARG A 175 -94.39 -34.50 59.58
N ARG A 176 -95.06 -33.35 59.65
CA ARG A 176 -94.92 -32.24 58.68
C ARG A 176 -93.48 -31.71 58.63
N SER A 177 -92.88 -31.43 59.78
CA SER A 177 -91.49 -30.96 59.88
C SER A 177 -90.49 -31.98 59.37
N ARG A 178 -90.66 -33.28 59.66
CA ARG A 178 -89.80 -34.34 59.10
C ARG A 178 -89.91 -34.44 57.58
N ILE A 179 -91.12 -34.38 57.03
CA ILE A 179 -91.33 -34.37 55.57
C ILE A 179 -90.70 -33.14 54.93
N LEU A 180 -90.82 -31.97 55.56
CA LEU A 180 -90.24 -30.72 55.09
C LEU A 180 -88.70 -30.73 55.16
N VAL A 181 -88.10 -31.25 56.23
CA VAL A 181 -86.64 -31.41 56.34
C VAL A 181 -86.13 -32.43 55.32
N LEU A 182 -86.74 -33.60 55.20
CA LEU A 182 -86.37 -34.59 54.16
C LEU A 182 -86.53 -34.03 52.73
N GLN A 183 -87.48 -33.11 52.51
CA GLN A 183 -87.64 -32.41 51.23
C GLN A 183 -86.54 -31.36 51.01
N GLN A 184 -86.02 -30.72 52.07
CA GLN A 184 -84.88 -29.81 51.99
C GLN A 184 -83.57 -30.58 51.78
N GLU A 185 -83.32 -31.64 52.56
CA GLU A 185 -82.17 -32.54 52.42
C GLU A 185 -82.08 -33.11 50.99
N ALA A 186 -83.20 -33.62 50.44
CA ALA A 186 -83.25 -34.10 49.05
C ALA A 186 -83.08 -32.99 47.98
N GLN A 187 -83.37 -31.73 48.31
CA GLN A 187 -83.08 -30.59 47.44
C GLN A 187 -81.59 -30.20 47.51
N GLU A 188 -80.99 -30.25 48.70
CA GLU A 188 -79.57 -29.98 48.93
C GLU A 188 -78.69 -31.06 48.28
N GLU A 189 -78.98 -32.35 48.47
CA GLU A 189 -78.31 -33.46 47.76
C GLU A 189 -78.38 -33.29 46.23
N GLN A 190 -79.56 -32.95 45.71
CA GLN A 190 -79.73 -32.72 44.28
C GLN A 190 -78.96 -31.47 43.80
N GLU A 191 -78.83 -30.42 44.64
CA GLU A 191 -77.96 -29.29 44.35
C GLU A 191 -76.48 -29.65 44.38
N GLU A 192 -76.02 -30.49 45.32
CA GLU A 192 -74.63 -30.96 45.40
C GLU A 192 -74.24 -31.79 44.17
N LEU A 193 -75.08 -32.75 43.78
CA LEU A 193 -74.91 -33.49 42.51
C LEU A 193 -74.88 -32.55 41.30
N ASN A 194 -75.76 -31.54 41.26
CA ASN A 194 -75.75 -30.52 40.21
C ASN A 194 -74.47 -29.64 40.23
N ARG A 195 -73.82 -29.43 41.38
CA ARG A 195 -72.56 -28.69 41.50
C ARG A 195 -71.40 -29.56 41.02
N ASP A 196 -71.35 -30.82 41.44
CA ASP A 196 -70.30 -31.77 41.09
C ASP A 196 -70.33 -32.16 39.60
N GLU A 197 -71.50 -32.38 39.00
CA GLU A 197 -71.63 -32.58 37.55
C GLU A 197 -71.05 -31.40 36.76
N ARG A 198 -71.27 -30.15 37.22
CA ARG A 198 -70.72 -28.94 36.59
C ARG A 198 -69.21 -28.85 36.76
N LEU A 199 -68.67 -29.22 37.93
CA LEU A 199 -67.22 -29.27 38.18
C LEU A 199 -66.56 -30.34 37.30
N LEU A 200 -67.12 -31.55 37.25
CA LEU A 200 -66.66 -32.65 36.39
C LEU A 200 -66.74 -32.27 34.90
N ALA A 201 -67.81 -31.63 34.44
CA ALA A 201 -67.94 -31.14 33.07
C ALA A 201 -66.88 -30.07 32.72
N CYS A 202 -66.55 -29.18 33.65
CA CYS A 202 -65.47 -28.19 33.48
C CYS A 202 -64.08 -28.86 33.42
N LEU A 203 -63.76 -29.73 34.37
CA LEU A 203 -62.45 -30.41 34.48
C LEU A 203 -62.20 -31.37 33.30
N THR A 204 -63.20 -32.17 32.92
CA THR A 204 -63.09 -33.08 31.76
C THR A 204 -62.93 -32.31 30.45
N ARG A 205 -63.64 -31.18 30.28
CA ARG A 205 -63.47 -30.28 29.12
C ARG A 205 -62.05 -29.68 29.06
N GLN A 206 -61.50 -29.25 30.18
CA GLN A 206 -60.12 -28.74 30.26
C GLN A 206 -59.12 -29.83 29.87
N SER A 207 -59.19 -31.03 30.49
CA SER A 207 -58.29 -32.14 30.13
C SER A 207 -58.42 -32.58 28.66
N GLN A 208 -59.62 -32.52 28.07
CA GLN A 208 -59.80 -32.76 26.63
C GLN A 208 -59.14 -31.67 25.76
N GLN A 209 -59.20 -30.40 26.16
CA GLN A 209 -58.53 -29.31 25.45
C GLN A 209 -57.01 -29.43 25.55
N GLU A 210 -56.47 -29.75 26.73
CA GLU A 210 -55.04 -30.02 26.94
C GLU A 210 -54.54 -31.19 26.07
N ARG A 211 -55.27 -32.32 26.02
CA ARG A 211 -54.94 -33.46 25.16
C ARG A 211 -54.90 -33.06 23.67
N ARG A 212 -55.86 -32.26 23.21
CA ARG A 212 -55.89 -31.74 21.82
C ARG A 212 -54.69 -30.81 21.55
N LEU A 213 -54.38 -29.91 22.47
CA LEU A 213 -53.22 -29.02 22.39
C LEU A 213 -51.89 -29.79 22.41
N ALA A 214 -51.78 -30.84 23.23
CA ALA A 214 -50.60 -31.70 23.28
C ALA A 214 -50.36 -32.44 21.95
N VAL A 215 -51.41 -32.99 21.33
CA VAL A 215 -51.33 -33.63 20.00
C VAL A 215 -50.94 -32.61 18.92
N GLN A 216 -51.55 -31.42 18.91
CA GLN A 216 -51.19 -30.34 17.97
C GLN A 216 -49.73 -29.88 18.17
N LEU A 217 -49.27 -29.72 19.41
CA LEU A 217 -47.88 -29.40 19.73
C LEU A 217 -46.92 -30.51 19.31
N MET A 218 -47.31 -31.80 19.43
CA MET A 218 -46.51 -32.92 18.93
C MET A 218 -46.39 -32.89 17.40
N GLN A 219 -47.50 -32.67 16.69
CA GLN A 219 -47.52 -32.54 15.23
C GLN A 219 -46.65 -31.36 14.76
N VAL A 220 -46.75 -30.19 15.42
CA VAL A 220 -45.91 -29.02 15.13
C VAL A 220 -44.43 -29.26 15.46
N ARG A 221 -44.11 -30.03 16.51
CA ARG A 221 -42.72 -30.45 16.81
C ARG A 221 -42.17 -31.35 15.70
N GLN A 222 -42.92 -32.36 15.26
CA GLN A 222 -42.55 -33.24 14.15
C GLN A 222 -42.33 -32.45 12.85
N GLN A 223 -43.26 -31.56 12.48
CA GLN A 223 -43.13 -30.68 11.31
C GLN A 223 -41.88 -29.78 11.39
N LYS A 224 -41.57 -29.21 12.56
CA LYS A 224 -40.35 -28.42 12.76
C LYS A 224 -39.07 -29.25 12.62
N GLU A 225 -39.05 -30.48 13.13
CA GLU A 225 -37.90 -31.37 12.97
C GLU A 225 -37.74 -31.83 11.50
N PHE A 226 -38.82 -32.12 10.78
CA PHE A 226 -38.75 -32.37 9.32
C PHE A 226 -38.23 -31.14 8.56
N LEU A 227 -38.62 -29.92 8.92
CA LEU A 227 -38.09 -28.70 8.30
C LEU A 227 -36.59 -28.50 8.61
N ARG A 228 -36.16 -28.81 9.84
CA ARG A 228 -34.75 -28.80 10.25
C ARG A 228 -33.93 -29.83 9.47
N GLN A 229 -34.42 -31.06 9.34
CA GLN A 229 -33.77 -32.13 8.58
C GLN A 229 -33.68 -31.80 7.09
N ASN A 230 -34.76 -31.30 6.48
CA ASN A 230 -34.76 -30.81 5.09
C ASN A 230 -33.76 -29.66 4.88
N ARG A 231 -33.62 -28.76 5.85
CA ARG A 231 -32.62 -27.69 5.81
C ARG A 231 -31.21 -28.26 5.86
N ILE A 232 -30.90 -29.13 6.81
CA ILE A 232 -29.57 -29.76 6.96
C ILE A 232 -29.22 -30.58 5.71
N PHE A 233 -30.17 -31.29 5.12
CA PHE A 233 -29.98 -32.07 3.89
C PHE A 233 -29.62 -31.17 2.70
N ARG A 234 -30.34 -30.07 2.50
CA ARG A 234 -30.01 -29.08 1.46
C ARG A 234 -28.66 -28.39 1.72
N GLU A 235 -28.36 -28.05 2.97
CA GLU A 235 -27.06 -27.46 3.34
C GLU A 235 -25.89 -28.42 3.05
N LYS A 236 -26.07 -29.73 3.27
CA LYS A 236 -25.11 -30.77 2.85
C LYS A 236 -24.98 -30.87 1.33
N GLN A 237 -26.08 -30.95 0.58
CA GLN A 237 -26.01 -31.00 -0.89
C GLN A 237 -25.31 -29.78 -1.48
N TYR A 238 -25.55 -28.58 -0.96
CA TYR A 238 -24.80 -27.38 -1.36
C TYR A 238 -23.34 -27.37 -0.89
N GLN A 239 -22.98 -28.07 0.20
CA GLN A 239 -21.57 -28.28 0.56
C GLN A 239 -20.88 -29.23 -0.44
N GLU A 240 -21.51 -30.36 -0.75
CA GLU A 240 -21.00 -31.35 -1.71
C GLU A 240 -20.83 -30.75 -3.12
N GLN A 241 -21.80 -29.97 -3.59
CA GLN A 241 -21.71 -29.25 -4.87
C GLN A 241 -20.54 -28.27 -4.90
N ARG A 242 -20.41 -27.39 -3.89
CA ARG A 242 -19.29 -26.43 -3.81
C ARG A 242 -17.93 -27.11 -3.68
N LEU A 243 -17.84 -28.26 -3.02
CA LEU A 243 -16.59 -29.03 -2.94
C LEU A 243 -16.20 -29.60 -4.32
N ARG A 244 -17.17 -30.12 -5.10
CA ARG A 244 -16.93 -30.57 -6.49
C ARG A 244 -16.57 -29.41 -7.41
N GLU A 245 -17.33 -28.32 -7.37
CA GLU A 245 -17.04 -27.08 -8.14
C GLU A 245 -15.64 -26.54 -7.82
N PHE A 246 -15.22 -26.59 -6.55
CA PHE A 246 -13.88 -26.18 -6.12
C PHE A 246 -12.79 -27.14 -6.61
N GLN A 247 -13.02 -28.46 -6.55
CA GLN A 247 -12.11 -29.47 -7.12
C GLN A 247 -11.97 -29.29 -8.64
N GLU A 248 -13.07 -29.25 -9.39
CA GLU A 248 -13.04 -29.00 -10.83
C GLU A 248 -12.38 -27.65 -11.19
N ALA A 249 -12.52 -26.62 -10.35
CA ALA A 249 -11.86 -25.32 -10.56
C ALA A 249 -10.35 -25.36 -10.27
N LEU A 250 -9.88 -26.27 -9.41
CA LEU A 250 -8.46 -26.57 -9.24
C LEU A 250 -7.93 -27.40 -10.40
N ASP A 251 -8.65 -28.46 -10.80
CA ASP A 251 -8.26 -29.36 -11.89
C ASP A 251 -8.17 -28.62 -13.23
N ARG A 252 -9.14 -27.75 -13.55
CA ARG A 252 -9.09 -26.86 -14.72
C ARG A 252 -7.89 -25.92 -14.70
N LYS A 253 -7.51 -25.39 -13.52
CA LYS A 253 -6.32 -24.54 -13.37
C LYS A 253 -5.02 -25.33 -13.50
N ALA A 254 -4.97 -26.56 -12.97
CA ALA A 254 -3.83 -27.44 -13.10
C ALA A 254 -3.61 -27.86 -14.56
N ALA A 255 -4.67 -28.21 -15.28
CA ALA A 255 -4.61 -28.54 -16.71
C ALA A 255 -4.13 -27.35 -17.56
N LEU A 256 -4.65 -26.14 -17.31
CA LEU A 256 -4.16 -24.92 -17.99
C LEU A 256 -2.69 -24.61 -17.65
N ALA A 257 -2.27 -24.79 -16.40
CA ALA A 257 -0.88 -24.61 -16.01
C ALA A 257 0.05 -25.62 -16.72
N GLN A 258 -0.34 -26.90 -16.79
CA GLN A 258 0.38 -27.93 -17.53
C GLN A 258 0.46 -27.61 -19.03
N GLN A 259 -0.62 -27.09 -19.64
CA GLN A 259 -0.59 -26.64 -21.04
C GLN A 259 0.42 -25.52 -21.24
N THR A 260 0.41 -24.47 -20.40
CA THR A 260 1.40 -23.37 -20.52
C THR A 260 2.84 -23.84 -20.26
N GLN A 261 3.06 -24.85 -19.40
CA GLN A 261 4.38 -25.45 -19.20
C GLN A 261 4.85 -26.17 -20.47
N LEU A 262 4.00 -27.01 -21.08
CA LEU A 262 4.32 -27.72 -22.33
C LEU A 262 4.52 -26.78 -23.52
N GLU A 263 3.80 -25.67 -23.56
CA GLU A 263 3.98 -24.61 -24.58
C GLU A 263 5.35 -23.93 -24.39
N HIS A 264 5.68 -23.45 -23.19
CA HIS A 264 6.98 -22.83 -22.91
C HIS A 264 8.17 -23.79 -23.05
N GLU A 265 8.00 -25.08 -22.75
CA GLU A 265 9.01 -26.11 -23.02
C GLU A 265 9.25 -26.28 -24.53
N GLN A 266 8.19 -26.30 -25.34
CA GLN A 266 8.31 -26.35 -26.81
C GLN A 266 8.90 -25.07 -27.40
N GLU A 267 8.55 -23.89 -26.87
CA GLU A 267 9.16 -22.62 -27.25
C GLU A 267 10.67 -22.63 -26.95
N THR A 268 11.04 -23.02 -25.73
CA THR A 268 12.44 -23.15 -25.30
C THR A 268 13.21 -24.14 -26.18
N GLN A 269 12.62 -25.30 -26.50
CA GLN A 269 13.22 -26.28 -27.41
C GLN A 269 13.50 -25.67 -28.79
N ARG A 270 12.50 -25.05 -29.42
CA ARG A 270 12.64 -24.36 -30.72
C ARG A 270 13.71 -23.27 -30.69
N GLU A 271 13.75 -22.46 -29.63
CA GLU A 271 14.81 -21.44 -29.46
C GLU A 271 16.20 -22.07 -29.32
N THR A 272 16.35 -23.15 -28.54
CA THR A 272 17.66 -23.83 -28.41
C THR A 272 18.11 -24.48 -29.72
N GLU A 273 17.20 -25.02 -30.52
CA GLU A 273 17.52 -25.56 -31.85
C GLU A 273 17.95 -24.46 -32.82
N LEU A 274 17.23 -23.34 -32.89
CA LEU A 274 17.61 -22.18 -33.72
C LEU A 274 18.94 -21.59 -33.26
N HIS A 275 19.18 -21.45 -31.96
CA HIS A 275 20.46 -21.00 -31.41
C HIS A 275 21.60 -21.98 -31.72
N ARG A 276 21.35 -23.30 -31.68
CA ARG A 276 22.32 -24.33 -32.07
C ARG A 276 22.65 -24.25 -33.56
N GLN A 277 21.65 -24.08 -34.43
CA GLN A 277 21.85 -23.89 -35.88
C GLN A 277 22.66 -22.62 -36.18
N ILE A 278 22.29 -21.47 -35.62
CA ILE A 278 22.99 -20.19 -35.80
C ILE A 278 24.44 -20.27 -35.26
N THR A 279 24.65 -20.96 -34.14
CA THR A 279 25.99 -21.17 -33.57
C THR A 279 26.85 -22.08 -34.46
N ALA A 280 26.28 -23.16 -35.00
CA ALA A 280 26.96 -24.04 -35.95
C ALA A 280 27.32 -23.31 -37.25
N GLN A 281 26.39 -22.52 -37.82
CA GLN A 281 26.65 -21.67 -38.99
C GLN A 281 27.77 -20.64 -38.73
N ARG A 282 27.78 -20.00 -37.55
CA ARG A 282 28.85 -19.07 -37.15
C ARG A 282 30.19 -19.76 -36.96
N ALA A 283 30.21 -20.99 -36.43
CA ALA A 283 31.42 -21.79 -36.30
C ALA A 283 31.96 -22.21 -37.69
N GLN A 284 31.09 -22.66 -38.59
CA GLN A 284 31.44 -22.98 -39.97
C GLN A 284 31.93 -21.76 -40.76
N ALA A 285 31.29 -20.59 -40.58
CA ALA A 285 31.73 -19.34 -41.21
C ALA A 285 33.12 -18.92 -40.74
N ARG A 286 33.40 -18.98 -39.42
CA ARG A 286 34.74 -18.75 -38.87
C ARG A 286 35.76 -19.74 -39.41
N TYR A 287 35.43 -21.03 -39.41
CA TYR A 287 36.30 -22.07 -39.95
C TYR A 287 36.64 -21.81 -41.43
N ARG A 288 35.64 -21.46 -42.25
CA ARG A 288 35.86 -21.05 -43.65
C ARG A 288 36.79 -19.85 -43.73
N SER A 289 36.48 -18.73 -43.09
CA SER A 289 37.37 -17.55 -43.11
C SER A 289 38.80 -17.86 -42.68
N HIS A 290 39.01 -18.67 -41.64
CA HIS A 290 40.36 -19.09 -41.24
C HIS A 290 41.02 -20.01 -42.27
N PHE A 291 40.29 -20.96 -42.85
CA PHE A 291 40.78 -21.84 -43.91
C PHE A 291 41.11 -21.05 -45.20
N ASP A 292 40.27 -20.11 -45.58
CA ASP A 292 40.42 -19.27 -46.78
C ASP A 292 41.65 -18.36 -46.63
N THR A 293 41.84 -17.70 -45.48
CA THR A 293 43.08 -16.93 -45.19
C THR A 293 44.32 -17.82 -45.15
N CYS A 294 44.27 -19.01 -44.52
CA CYS A 294 45.40 -19.94 -44.54
C CYS A 294 45.72 -20.44 -45.96
N ARG A 295 44.70 -20.64 -46.80
CA ARG A 295 44.86 -21.02 -48.21
C ARG A 295 45.46 -19.88 -49.03
N GLU A 296 45.00 -18.64 -48.83
CA GLU A 296 45.53 -17.44 -49.47
C GLU A 296 47.02 -17.24 -49.16
N VAL A 297 47.42 -17.34 -47.88
CA VAL A 297 48.83 -17.28 -47.48
C VAL A 297 49.66 -18.42 -48.07
N LEU A 298 49.11 -19.64 -48.14
CA LEU A 298 49.79 -20.77 -48.80
C LEU A 298 49.95 -20.56 -50.31
N ASP A 299 48.95 -19.98 -50.98
CA ASP A 299 48.99 -19.65 -52.41
C ASP A 299 50.05 -18.56 -52.68
N GLN A 300 50.08 -17.50 -51.89
CA GLN A 300 51.13 -16.47 -51.95
C GLN A 300 52.55 -17.04 -51.74
N ILE A 301 52.73 -17.97 -50.81
CA ILE A 301 54.02 -18.69 -50.61
C ILE A 301 54.36 -19.56 -51.82
N LEU A 302 53.40 -20.32 -52.37
CA LEU A 302 53.59 -21.14 -53.56
C LEU A 302 53.94 -20.28 -54.79
N ASN A 303 53.31 -19.12 -54.94
CA ASN A 303 53.62 -18.14 -55.99
C ASN A 303 55.05 -17.60 -55.86
N LEU A 304 55.54 -17.32 -54.64
CA LEU A 304 56.95 -16.95 -54.42
C LEU A 304 57.91 -18.08 -54.78
N VAL A 305 57.65 -19.31 -54.31
CA VAL A 305 58.48 -20.48 -54.62
C VAL A 305 58.50 -20.77 -56.13
N THR A 306 57.37 -20.57 -56.82
CA THR A 306 57.27 -20.78 -58.26
C THR A 306 58.00 -19.68 -59.04
N LYS A 307 57.90 -18.40 -58.65
CA LYS A 307 58.74 -17.31 -59.21
C LYS A 307 60.23 -17.54 -59.01
N VAL A 308 60.63 -18.02 -57.84
CA VAL A 308 62.01 -18.43 -57.53
C VAL A 308 62.48 -19.60 -58.42
N GLY A 309 61.58 -20.54 -58.75
CA GLY A 309 61.84 -21.62 -59.69
C GLY A 309 61.96 -21.13 -61.14
N GLU A 310 60.98 -20.36 -61.62
CA GLU A 310 60.96 -19.75 -62.96
C GLU A 310 62.23 -18.95 -63.25
N TYR A 311 62.64 -18.06 -62.33
CA TYR A 311 63.85 -17.25 -62.50
C TYR A 311 65.10 -18.12 -62.65
N ARG A 312 65.23 -19.17 -61.82
CA ARG A 312 66.36 -20.11 -61.91
C ARG A 312 66.34 -20.92 -63.20
N LEU A 313 65.18 -21.37 -63.67
CA LEU A 313 65.05 -22.12 -64.93
C LEU A 313 65.32 -21.25 -66.17
N LEU A 314 65.05 -19.94 -66.09
CA LEU A 314 65.27 -18.99 -67.20
C LEU A 314 66.70 -18.43 -67.23
N MET A 315 67.31 -18.21 -66.07
CA MET A 315 68.60 -17.49 -65.94
C MET A 315 69.77 -18.39 -65.50
N ASP A 316 69.51 -19.61 -65.03
CA ASP A 316 70.47 -20.60 -64.49
C ASP A 316 71.47 -20.01 -63.46
N ASN A 317 71.00 -19.05 -62.66
CA ASN A 317 71.82 -18.19 -61.80
C ASN A 317 71.26 -18.02 -60.38
N LEU A 318 72.11 -17.54 -59.47
CA LEU A 318 71.69 -17.10 -58.13
C LEU A 318 70.82 -15.84 -58.24
N ILE A 319 69.79 -15.76 -57.40
CA ILE A 319 68.82 -14.65 -57.41
C ILE A 319 69.47 -13.41 -56.76
N PRO A 320 69.47 -12.22 -57.42
CA PRO A 320 69.95 -10.97 -56.84
C PRO A 320 69.28 -10.62 -55.51
N VAL A 321 70.04 -10.03 -54.59
CA VAL A 321 69.58 -9.73 -53.21
C VAL A 321 68.41 -8.75 -53.21
N LYS A 322 68.45 -7.72 -54.07
CA LYS A 322 67.35 -6.76 -54.28
C LYS A 322 66.05 -7.45 -54.73
N LEU A 323 66.10 -8.17 -55.84
CA LEU A 323 64.93 -8.88 -56.40
C LEU A 323 64.29 -9.85 -55.37
N MET A 324 65.11 -10.49 -54.54
CA MET A 324 64.66 -11.36 -53.44
C MET A 324 64.13 -10.59 -52.21
N ARG A 325 64.47 -9.31 -52.03
CA ARG A 325 63.88 -8.41 -51.03
C ARG A 325 62.54 -7.87 -51.52
N GLU A 326 62.50 -7.32 -52.73
CA GLU A 326 61.29 -6.83 -53.41
C GLU A 326 60.15 -7.86 -53.37
N TRP A 327 60.43 -9.11 -53.78
CA TRP A 327 59.43 -10.18 -53.76
C TRP A 327 58.96 -10.57 -52.35
N LYS A 328 59.79 -10.40 -51.32
CA LYS A 328 59.38 -10.60 -49.92
C LYS A 328 58.52 -9.45 -49.43
N GLU A 329 58.84 -8.22 -49.80
CA GLU A 329 58.09 -7.04 -49.38
C GLU A 329 56.69 -7.02 -50.03
N LEU A 330 56.58 -7.42 -51.30
CA LEU A 330 55.29 -7.67 -51.96
C LEU A 330 54.50 -8.82 -51.30
N LEU A 331 55.16 -9.93 -50.94
CA LEU A 331 54.54 -11.03 -50.19
C LEU A 331 54.03 -10.57 -48.81
N LEU A 332 54.80 -9.76 -48.09
CA LEU A 332 54.42 -9.22 -46.76
C LEU A 332 53.22 -8.25 -46.84
N LEU A 333 53.02 -7.61 -47.98
CA LEU A 333 51.85 -6.75 -48.26
C LEU A 333 50.67 -7.52 -48.90
N GLY A 334 50.85 -8.80 -49.22
CA GLY A 334 49.84 -9.64 -49.87
C GLY A 334 49.59 -9.34 -51.36
N LEU A 335 50.49 -8.57 -52.01
CA LEU A 335 50.36 -8.18 -53.41
C LEU A 335 50.79 -9.34 -54.34
N PRO A 336 50.10 -9.55 -55.47
CA PRO A 336 50.39 -10.66 -56.37
C PRO A 336 51.75 -10.49 -57.08
N LEU A 337 52.57 -11.54 -57.03
CA LEU A 337 53.88 -11.55 -57.69
C LEU A 337 53.75 -11.68 -59.21
N TYR A 338 52.72 -12.38 -59.70
CA TYR A 338 52.29 -12.43 -61.09
C TYR A 338 51.38 -11.23 -61.39
N GLY A 339 51.53 -10.58 -62.55
CA GLY A 339 50.58 -9.57 -63.04
C GLY A 339 49.46 -10.21 -63.86
N GLU A 340 48.30 -9.57 -63.92
CA GLU A 340 47.17 -10.02 -64.76
C GLU A 340 47.45 -9.67 -66.23
N SER A 341 48.03 -10.62 -66.97
CA SER A 341 48.57 -10.44 -68.33
C SER A 341 47.51 -10.30 -69.43
N ALA A 342 46.67 -9.25 -69.35
CA ALA A 342 45.59 -8.97 -70.29
C ALA A 342 45.31 -7.48 -70.61
N SER A 343 45.79 -6.51 -69.82
CA SER A 343 45.47 -5.08 -69.98
C SER A 343 46.65 -4.25 -70.50
N PRO A 344 46.44 -3.32 -71.46
CA PRO A 344 47.43 -2.30 -71.84
C PRO A 344 47.41 -1.06 -70.93
N GLU A 345 46.38 -0.89 -70.08
CA GLU A 345 46.35 0.11 -69.01
C GLU A 345 46.76 -0.55 -67.69
N PRO A 346 47.68 0.05 -66.90
CA PRO A 346 48.16 -0.57 -65.67
C PRO A 346 47.03 -0.68 -64.64
N SER A 347 46.82 -1.87 -64.09
CA SER A 347 45.78 -2.10 -63.10
C SER A 347 46.11 -1.36 -61.78
N PRO A 348 45.10 -1.05 -60.93
CA PRO A 348 45.34 -0.41 -59.64
C PRO A 348 46.32 -1.17 -58.74
N GLN A 349 46.35 -2.50 -58.81
CA GLN A 349 47.27 -3.35 -58.05
C GLN A 349 48.70 -3.30 -58.59
N GLU A 350 48.88 -3.12 -59.90
CA GLU A 350 50.21 -2.92 -60.51
C GLU A 350 50.75 -1.53 -60.20
N LEU A 351 49.89 -0.51 -60.12
CA LEU A 351 50.27 0.82 -59.65
C LEU A 351 50.67 0.82 -58.17
N GLU A 352 49.91 0.15 -57.31
CA GLU A 352 50.24 -0.03 -55.88
C GLU A 352 51.56 -0.79 -55.70
N LYS A 353 51.78 -1.86 -56.47
CA LYS A 353 53.06 -2.59 -56.55
C LYS A 353 54.22 -1.70 -57.00
N LEU A 354 54.02 -0.82 -57.99
CA LEU A 354 55.05 0.13 -58.43
C LEU A 354 55.34 1.19 -57.36
N GLU A 355 54.31 1.72 -56.69
CA GLU A 355 54.45 2.72 -55.63
C GLU A 355 55.22 2.14 -54.43
N VAL A 356 54.91 0.91 -54.01
CA VAL A 356 55.65 0.17 -52.98
C VAL A 356 57.14 0.04 -53.31
N LEU A 357 57.47 -0.43 -54.52
CA LEU A 357 58.86 -0.65 -54.95
C LEU A 357 59.63 0.68 -55.09
N ASN A 358 59.01 1.71 -55.67
CA ASN A 358 59.61 3.04 -55.80
C ASN A 358 59.89 3.68 -54.42
N ASN A 359 59.00 3.47 -53.44
CA ASN A 359 59.23 3.94 -52.06
C ASN A 359 60.39 3.19 -51.39
N GLN A 360 60.55 1.89 -51.66
CA GLN A 360 61.68 1.09 -51.15
C GLN A 360 63.03 1.52 -51.74
N ASP A 361 63.11 1.75 -53.06
CA ASP A 361 64.31 2.30 -53.70
C ASP A 361 64.61 3.73 -53.22
N TYR A 362 63.59 4.53 -52.90
CA TYR A 362 63.74 5.87 -52.32
C TYR A 362 64.23 5.85 -50.87
N ASP A 363 63.74 4.92 -50.05
CA ASP A 363 64.21 4.72 -48.67
C ASP A 363 65.66 4.18 -48.66
N ASP A 364 66.01 3.25 -49.55
CA ASP A 364 67.40 2.78 -49.73
C ASP A 364 68.31 3.93 -50.20
N TYR A 365 67.87 4.76 -51.16
CA TYR A 365 68.60 5.93 -51.63
C TYR A 365 68.81 6.98 -50.53
N THR A 366 67.75 7.36 -49.80
CA THR A 366 67.84 8.39 -48.75
C THR A 366 68.59 7.92 -47.51
N SER A 367 68.61 6.61 -47.24
CA SER A 367 69.44 6.01 -46.18
C SER A 367 70.88 5.70 -46.63
N MET A 368 71.19 5.76 -47.92
CA MET A 368 72.44 5.30 -48.53
C MET A 368 72.75 3.84 -48.17
N THR A 369 71.79 2.96 -48.43
CA THR A 369 71.89 1.51 -48.19
C THR A 369 71.53 0.69 -49.44
N GLY A 370 71.64 -0.64 -49.35
CA GLY A 370 71.42 -1.53 -50.50
C GLY A 370 72.45 -1.27 -51.61
N GLU A 371 71.98 -1.04 -52.83
CA GLU A 371 72.82 -0.66 -53.97
C GLU A 371 73.19 0.84 -53.98
N TRP A 372 72.55 1.65 -53.15
CA TRP A 372 72.88 3.06 -52.92
C TRP A 372 73.89 3.25 -51.77
N ALA A 373 74.41 2.16 -51.20
CA ALA A 373 75.50 2.21 -50.24
C ALA A 373 76.78 2.74 -50.90
N TRP A 374 77.46 3.68 -50.24
CA TRP A 374 78.77 4.14 -50.67
C TRP A 374 79.79 2.99 -50.56
N PRO A 375 80.57 2.70 -51.62
CA PRO A 375 81.62 1.69 -51.55
C PRO A 375 82.67 2.06 -50.49
N GLU A 376 82.86 1.21 -49.48
CA GLU A 376 83.86 1.45 -48.42
C GLU A 376 85.31 1.39 -48.95
N GLU A 377 85.54 0.70 -50.07
CA GLU A 377 86.85 0.58 -50.74
C GLU A 377 87.20 1.84 -51.55
N GLY A 378 87.27 2.98 -50.86
CA GLY A 378 87.37 4.32 -51.47
C GLY A 378 88.13 5.36 -50.65
N ASP A 379 89.12 4.95 -49.85
CA ASP A 379 90.10 5.81 -49.18
C ASP A 379 89.50 7.03 -48.45
N ALA A 380 88.51 6.75 -47.58
CA ALA A 380 87.75 7.73 -46.81
C ALA A 380 88.61 8.48 -45.77
N LYS A 381 89.44 9.41 -46.25
CA LYS A 381 90.17 10.38 -45.43
C LYS A 381 89.16 11.13 -44.57
N GLN A 382 89.26 10.93 -43.25
CA GLN A 382 88.44 11.63 -42.27
C GLN A 382 88.49 13.15 -42.55
N PRO A 383 87.37 13.88 -42.41
CA PRO A 383 87.33 15.30 -42.71
C PRO A 383 88.38 16.04 -41.87
N PRO A 384 89.10 17.03 -42.45
CA PRO A 384 90.19 17.72 -41.76
C PRO A 384 89.70 18.37 -40.47
N PRO A 385 90.55 18.44 -39.42
CA PRO A 385 90.15 18.84 -38.09
C PRO A 385 89.47 20.22 -38.07
N ASN A 386 88.44 20.33 -37.23
CA ASN A 386 87.45 21.41 -37.21
C ASN A 386 88.04 22.80 -37.51
N ASN A 387 87.66 23.38 -38.66
CA ASN A 387 88.15 24.69 -39.06
C ASN A 387 87.41 25.78 -38.27
N ASN A 388 87.98 26.15 -37.12
CA ASN A 388 87.40 27.10 -36.16
C ASN A 388 86.95 28.43 -36.77
N ILE A 389 87.59 28.89 -37.85
CA ILE A 389 87.21 30.11 -38.58
C ILE A 389 85.84 29.92 -39.24
N LEU A 390 85.64 28.79 -39.94
CA LEU A 390 84.36 28.44 -40.56
C LEU A 390 83.28 28.24 -39.49
N GLY A 391 83.60 27.56 -38.39
CA GLY A 391 82.70 27.41 -37.25
C GLY A 391 82.24 28.75 -36.67
N HIS A 392 83.16 29.71 -36.51
CA HIS A 392 82.83 31.06 -36.05
C HIS A 392 82.00 31.85 -37.07
N VAL A 393 82.26 31.71 -38.38
CA VAL A 393 81.46 32.36 -39.44
C VAL A 393 80.04 31.81 -39.47
N VAL A 394 79.87 30.48 -39.44
CA VAL A 394 78.55 29.83 -39.38
C VAL A 394 77.81 30.21 -38.10
N HIS A 395 78.48 30.20 -36.94
CA HIS A 395 77.87 30.65 -35.68
C HIS A 395 77.43 32.12 -35.75
N ARG A 396 78.23 33.02 -36.34
CA ARG A 396 77.85 34.42 -36.54
C ARG A 396 76.68 34.59 -37.50
N LEU A 397 76.61 33.81 -38.59
CA LEU A 397 75.49 33.85 -39.51
C LEU A 397 74.20 33.36 -38.83
N ASN A 398 74.27 32.27 -38.06
CA ASN A 398 73.14 31.79 -37.27
C ASN A 398 72.68 32.84 -36.24
N VAL A 399 73.58 33.51 -35.53
CA VAL A 399 73.24 34.59 -34.58
C VAL A 399 72.63 35.84 -35.27
N ILE A 400 72.88 36.05 -36.57
CA ILE A 400 72.28 37.14 -37.35
C ILE A 400 70.90 36.75 -37.91
N VAL A 401 70.72 35.49 -38.36
CA VAL A 401 69.47 34.99 -38.96
C VAL A 401 68.46 34.60 -37.89
N ASP A 402 68.88 33.84 -36.89
CA ASP A 402 68.11 33.39 -35.73
C ASP A 402 68.85 33.80 -34.44
N PRO A 403 68.74 35.07 -33.99
CA PRO A 403 69.36 35.50 -32.75
C PRO A 403 68.85 34.65 -31.57
N PRO A 404 69.74 34.10 -30.72
CA PRO A 404 69.35 33.19 -29.65
C PRO A 404 68.39 33.89 -28.70
N LYS A 405 67.15 33.40 -28.66
CA LYS A 405 66.10 33.94 -27.78
C LYS A 405 66.55 33.81 -26.33
N PRO A 406 66.42 34.86 -25.50
CA PRO A 406 66.76 34.77 -24.08
C PRO A 406 65.91 33.68 -23.43
N GLU A 407 66.50 32.96 -22.46
CA GLU A 407 65.82 31.86 -21.76
C GLU A 407 64.55 32.37 -21.07
N THR A 408 63.40 32.09 -21.68
CA THR A 408 62.11 32.33 -21.04
C THR A 408 61.96 31.33 -19.89
N PRO A 409 61.67 31.77 -18.65
CA PRO A 409 61.34 30.83 -17.59
C PRO A 409 60.13 29.98 -18.03
N PRO A 410 60.07 28.70 -17.65
CA PRO A 410 59.00 27.81 -18.09
C PRO A 410 57.63 28.40 -17.73
N PRO A 411 56.64 28.34 -18.65
CA PRO A 411 55.37 29.02 -18.46
C PRO A 411 54.68 28.51 -17.20
N SER A 412 54.48 29.40 -16.23
CA SER A 412 53.87 29.07 -14.94
C SER A 412 52.39 28.72 -15.13
N PHE A 413 52.12 27.43 -15.27
CA PHE A 413 50.76 26.91 -15.42
C PHE A 413 49.92 27.31 -14.19
N PRO A 414 48.70 27.87 -14.36
CA PRO A 414 47.81 28.12 -13.24
C PRO A 414 47.43 26.80 -12.58
N SER A 415 47.36 26.77 -11.25
CA SER A 415 46.96 25.57 -10.51
C SER A 415 45.48 25.24 -10.76
N PHE A 416 45.23 24.09 -11.39
CA PHE A 416 43.87 23.63 -11.70
C PHE A 416 43.49 22.40 -10.87
N THR A 417 42.27 22.39 -10.34
CA THR A 417 41.75 21.26 -9.55
C THR A 417 41.14 20.19 -10.47
N LEU A 418 41.83 19.06 -10.65
CA LEU A 418 41.26 17.90 -11.34
C LEU A 418 40.19 17.23 -10.47
N LYS A 419 38.99 17.06 -11.03
CA LYS A 419 37.87 16.29 -10.43
C LYS A 419 37.57 15.11 -11.37
N ALA A 420 37.62 13.88 -10.85
CA ALA A 420 37.45 12.66 -11.63
C ALA A 420 36.57 11.63 -10.90
N SER A 421 35.88 10.77 -11.65
CA SER A 421 35.03 9.69 -11.12
C SER A 421 35.40 8.35 -11.74
N VAL A 422 35.44 7.28 -10.93
CA VAL A 422 35.91 5.95 -11.35
C VAL A 422 34.74 4.97 -11.45
N LEU A 423 34.34 4.69 -12.69
CA LEU A 423 33.28 3.75 -13.02
C LEU A 423 33.83 2.33 -13.25
N GLY A 424 32.99 1.31 -13.08
CA GLY A 424 33.33 -0.10 -13.34
C GLY A 424 32.56 -1.08 -12.47
N LYS A 425 32.72 -2.38 -12.75
CA LYS A 425 32.03 -3.47 -12.03
C LYS A 425 32.34 -3.47 -10.52
N VAL A 426 31.48 -4.12 -9.73
CA VAL A 426 31.76 -4.41 -8.30
C VAL A 426 32.96 -5.38 -8.23
N PHE A 427 33.75 -5.29 -7.16
CA PHE A 427 34.98 -6.07 -6.92
C PHE A 427 36.12 -5.94 -7.96
N ALA A 428 36.00 -5.08 -8.97
CA ALA A 428 37.03 -4.86 -10.00
C ALA A 428 38.26 -4.04 -9.53
N GLY A 429 38.73 -4.23 -8.29
CA GLY A 429 39.96 -3.61 -7.75
C GLY A 429 39.97 -2.09 -7.55
N LYS A 430 38.92 -1.37 -7.98
CA LYS A 430 38.84 0.11 -8.05
C LYS A 430 39.35 0.85 -6.81
N SER A 431 38.99 0.40 -5.61
CA SER A 431 39.43 0.99 -4.33
C SER A 431 40.93 0.81 -4.08
N GLY A 432 41.52 -0.34 -4.44
CA GLY A 432 42.96 -0.58 -4.36
C GLY A 432 43.75 0.27 -5.36
N CYS A 433 43.23 0.45 -6.57
CA CYS A 433 43.81 1.37 -7.56
C CYS A 433 43.79 2.82 -7.04
N LEU A 434 42.65 3.28 -6.52
CA LEU A 434 42.50 4.62 -5.95
C LEU A 434 43.40 4.86 -4.73
N ALA A 435 43.54 3.88 -3.83
CA ALA A 435 44.45 3.98 -2.69
C ALA A 435 45.91 4.14 -3.14
N ARG A 436 46.35 3.41 -4.17
CA ARG A 436 47.69 3.55 -4.75
C ARG A 436 47.88 4.90 -5.44
N MET A 437 46.88 5.39 -6.17
CA MET A 437 46.91 6.73 -6.79
C MET A 437 46.98 7.86 -5.74
N ALA A 438 46.27 7.73 -4.61
CA ALA A 438 46.33 8.68 -3.51
C ALA A 438 47.74 8.79 -2.92
N GLN A 439 48.41 7.65 -2.71
CA GLN A 439 49.79 7.58 -2.20
C GLN A 439 50.82 8.19 -3.15
N VAL A 440 50.71 7.93 -4.46
CA VAL A 440 51.71 8.36 -5.45
C VAL A 440 51.51 9.80 -5.94
N HIS A 441 50.26 10.29 -5.99
CA HIS A 441 49.91 11.57 -6.62
C HIS A 441 49.17 12.56 -5.71
N GLY A 442 49.02 12.28 -4.40
CA GLY A 442 48.33 13.17 -3.44
C GLY A 442 46.83 13.32 -3.68
N VAL A 443 46.23 12.46 -4.51
CA VAL A 443 44.82 12.55 -4.92
C VAL A 443 43.90 12.23 -3.74
N HIS A 444 43.00 13.16 -3.43
CA HIS A 444 42.00 12.99 -2.38
C HIS A 444 40.85 12.11 -2.89
N VAL A 445 40.73 10.90 -2.31
CA VAL A 445 39.69 9.93 -2.69
C VAL A 445 38.44 10.14 -1.83
N LEU A 446 37.30 10.41 -2.49
CA LEU A 446 35.99 10.46 -1.84
C LEU A 446 35.27 9.12 -2.05
N SER A 447 34.91 8.44 -0.96
CA SER A 447 34.05 7.25 -0.99
C SER A 447 32.70 7.57 -0.35
N THR A 448 31.61 7.32 -1.08
CA THR A 448 30.24 7.54 -0.57
C THR A 448 29.97 6.82 0.74
N SER A 449 30.50 5.60 0.92
CA SER A 449 30.36 4.83 2.17
C SER A 449 30.94 5.57 3.38
N ILE A 450 32.10 6.21 3.20
CA ILE A 450 32.79 6.97 4.26
C ILE A 450 32.05 8.29 4.49
N LEU A 451 31.60 8.97 3.43
CA LEU A 451 30.85 10.22 3.56
C LEU A 451 29.49 10.04 4.28
N ILE A 452 28.84 8.89 4.12
CA ILE A 452 27.61 8.54 4.88
C ILE A 452 27.92 8.38 6.37
N GLN A 453 29.00 7.67 6.71
CA GLN A 453 29.46 7.51 8.11
C GLN A 453 29.87 8.86 8.71
N GLU A 454 30.70 9.63 7.99
CA GLU A 454 31.10 11.00 8.32
C GLU A 454 29.88 11.91 8.61
N ALA A 455 28.80 11.80 7.84
CA ALA A 455 27.57 12.58 8.03
C ALA A 455 26.76 12.16 9.26
N LEU A 456 26.58 10.85 9.48
CA LEU A 456 25.92 10.31 10.67
C LEU A 456 26.68 10.66 11.95
N GLU A 457 28.01 10.54 11.95
CA GLU A 457 28.88 10.94 13.07
C GLU A 457 28.74 12.43 13.40
N ALA A 458 28.68 13.31 12.39
CA ALA A 458 28.48 14.75 12.60
C ALA A 458 27.09 15.09 13.17
N PHE A 459 26.06 14.33 12.80
CA PHE A 459 24.72 14.44 13.39
C PHE A 459 24.72 13.99 14.86
N LEU A 460 25.28 12.81 15.16
CA LEU A 460 25.38 12.26 16.52
C LEU A 460 26.25 13.13 17.44
N ALA A 461 27.30 13.76 16.91
CA ALA A 461 28.13 14.73 17.63
C ALA A 461 27.48 16.13 17.76
N GLY A 462 26.37 16.38 17.06
CA GLY A 462 25.66 17.67 17.08
C GLY A 462 26.44 18.83 16.46
N GLU A 463 27.19 18.58 15.38
CA GLU A 463 28.04 19.59 14.70
C GLU A 463 27.23 20.86 14.37
N LYS A 464 27.62 21.99 14.94
CA LYS A 464 27.00 23.31 14.75
C LYS A 464 28.04 24.32 14.29
N VAL A 465 27.66 25.20 13.37
CA VAL A 465 28.55 26.21 12.78
C VAL A 465 28.55 27.47 13.64
N PRO A 466 29.72 28.00 14.08
CA PRO A 466 29.79 29.30 14.72
C PRO A 466 29.36 30.42 13.76
N GLN A 467 28.53 31.36 14.23
CA GLN A 467 28.16 32.52 13.42
C GLN A 467 29.37 33.45 13.24
N ALA A 468 29.70 33.77 11.99
CA ALA A 468 30.63 34.84 11.67
C ALA A 468 29.99 36.21 11.98
N PRO A 469 30.76 37.24 12.39
CA PRO A 469 30.22 38.55 12.74
C PRO A 469 29.58 39.26 11.53
N PRO A 470 28.67 40.23 11.77
CA PRO A 470 27.97 40.94 10.70
C PRO A 470 28.94 41.71 9.78
N LYS A 471 28.65 41.72 8.48
CA LYS A 471 29.32 42.62 7.53
C LYS A 471 28.65 43.99 7.57
N GLU A 472 29.46 45.04 7.67
CA GLU A 472 28.98 46.43 7.61
C GLU A 472 28.45 46.79 6.21
N PRO A 473 27.47 47.73 6.10
CA PRO A 473 26.86 48.08 4.82
C PRO A 473 27.78 48.99 3.98
N GLN A 474 28.07 48.57 2.75
CA GLN A 474 28.70 49.45 1.76
C GLN A 474 27.65 50.29 1.03
N TYR A 475 27.84 51.61 1.03
CA TYR A 475 27.22 52.53 0.07
C TYR A 475 28.19 52.80 -1.11
N PRO A 476 27.69 53.15 -2.31
CA PRO A 476 28.50 53.15 -3.53
C PRO A 476 29.08 54.51 -3.92
N GLU A 477 30.38 54.53 -4.22
CA GLU A 477 31.13 55.45 -5.09
C GLU A 477 32.54 54.83 -5.24
N GLY A 478 33.42 55.16 -6.18
CA GLY A 478 33.37 56.15 -7.25
C GLY A 478 34.80 56.58 -7.62
N SER A 479 35.21 56.40 -8.88
CA SER A 479 36.41 57.00 -9.53
C SER A 479 37.85 56.46 -9.20
N VAL A 480 38.63 56.34 -10.29
CA VAL A 480 40.07 56.70 -10.48
C VAL A 480 41.19 56.02 -9.66
N CYS A 481 41.79 55.01 -10.30
CA CYS A 481 43.24 54.76 -10.52
C CYS A 481 44.31 55.70 -9.90
N LEU A 482 45.35 55.16 -9.25
CA LEU A 482 46.76 55.29 -9.70
C LEU A 482 47.81 54.44 -8.92
N ARG A 483 49.04 54.40 -9.47
CA ARG A 483 50.20 53.58 -9.05
C ARG A 483 50.94 54.13 -7.83
N ARG A 484 51.59 53.24 -7.04
CA ARG A 484 52.99 53.35 -6.52
C ARG A 484 53.38 52.07 -5.75
N THR A 485 54.15 51.15 -6.33
CA THR A 485 55.64 51.08 -6.35
C THR A 485 56.34 50.76 -5.02
N ALA A 486 56.90 49.54 -4.95
CA ALA A 486 58.18 49.15 -4.37
C ALA A 486 58.51 49.42 -2.88
N LYS A 487 58.88 48.33 -2.18
CA LYS A 487 60.25 48.16 -1.65
C LYS A 487 60.57 46.70 -1.28
N LYS A 488 61.79 46.26 -1.63
CA LYS A 488 62.49 45.20 -0.90
C LYS A 488 63.06 45.78 0.40
N LYS A 489 63.26 44.93 1.41
CA LYS A 489 64.51 44.87 2.19
C LYS A 489 64.66 43.50 2.83
N ASP A 490 65.87 42.96 2.77
CA ASP A 490 66.27 41.66 3.29
C ASP A 490 67.06 41.83 4.62
N VAL A 491 67.61 40.73 5.18
CA VAL A 491 68.62 40.64 6.28
C VAL A 491 68.10 40.82 7.74
N ALA A 492 68.45 39.99 8.74
CA ALA A 492 68.99 38.61 8.80
C ALA A 492 68.97 38.07 10.26
N GLU A 493 69.20 36.75 10.42
CA GLU A 493 69.66 36.04 11.66
C GLU A 493 68.70 36.03 12.89
N LYS A 494 68.77 35.08 13.84
CA LYS A 494 69.85 34.12 14.21
C LYS A 494 69.33 32.76 14.73
N GLU A 495 70.24 31.83 15.04
CA GLU A 495 69.96 30.40 15.30
C GLU A 495 69.48 30.06 16.73
N LYS A 496 68.84 28.88 16.90
CA LYS A 496 69.46 27.75 17.64
C LYS A 496 68.73 26.40 17.50
N GLU A 497 69.48 25.33 17.71
CA GLU A 497 69.09 23.92 17.54
C GLU A 497 68.58 23.28 18.86
N LYS A 498 67.78 22.20 18.80
CA LYS A 498 68.29 20.83 19.04
C LYS A 498 67.26 19.68 18.87
N SER A 499 67.77 18.60 18.26
CA SER A 499 67.56 17.14 18.47
C SER A 499 66.55 16.63 19.54
N SER A 500 65.94 15.44 19.44
CA SER A 500 66.41 14.19 18.77
C SER A 500 65.28 13.20 18.36
N ARG A 501 65.64 12.12 17.62
CA ARG A 501 64.87 10.85 17.51
C ARG A 501 65.13 9.94 18.75
N PRO A 502 64.50 8.74 18.94
CA PRO A 502 64.50 7.54 18.06
C PRO A 502 63.09 7.25 17.45
N ASP A 503 62.84 6.35 16.49
CA ASP A 503 63.55 5.21 15.83
C ASP A 503 63.26 3.78 16.36
N SER A 504 63.17 2.81 15.43
CA SER A 504 62.71 1.40 15.56
C SER A 504 61.23 1.17 16.00
N GLY A 505 60.57 0.05 15.68
CA GLY A 505 60.90 -1.02 14.72
C GLY A 505 60.10 -2.33 14.88
N HIS A 506 59.68 -2.90 13.75
CA HIS A 506 59.36 -4.33 13.49
C HIS A 506 58.14 -5.08 14.10
N VAL A 507 57.55 -5.89 13.20
CA VAL A 507 56.94 -7.24 13.37
C VAL A 507 55.43 -7.40 13.67
N LEU A 508 54.88 -8.42 13.00
CA LEU A 508 53.49 -8.89 13.02
C LEU A 508 53.28 -9.87 14.18
N GLN A 509 52.04 -9.94 14.70
CA GLN A 509 51.30 -11.20 14.77
C GLN A 509 49.81 -10.99 15.04
N SER A 510 48.97 -11.73 14.31
CA SER A 510 47.65 -12.17 14.78
C SER A 510 47.79 -13.62 15.28
N PRO A 511 46.96 -14.07 16.23
CA PRO A 511 45.78 -14.82 15.82
C PRO A 511 44.54 -14.78 16.76
N GLN A 512 43.42 -15.27 16.22
CA GLN A 512 42.35 -16.08 16.85
C GLN A 512 41.55 -15.59 18.09
N GLN A 513 40.24 -15.45 17.85
CA GLN A 513 39.09 -16.07 18.55
C GLN A 513 39.11 -16.25 20.09
N GLU A 514 38.05 -15.76 20.76
CA GLU A 514 37.35 -16.58 21.76
C GLU A 514 35.83 -16.26 21.84
N ASN A 515 35.07 -17.07 22.61
CA ASN A 515 33.61 -17.07 22.65
C ASN A 515 33.04 -16.34 23.88
N ALA A 516 31.87 -15.68 23.73
CA ALA A 516 30.98 -15.42 24.86
C ALA A 516 29.49 -15.43 24.44
N LYS A 517 28.73 -16.44 24.87
CA LYS A 517 27.25 -16.41 24.89
C LYS A 517 26.76 -15.80 26.21
N ARG A 518 25.70 -14.99 26.19
CA ARG A 518 24.73 -14.83 27.30
C ARG A 518 23.40 -14.27 26.81
N THR A 519 22.35 -14.37 27.62
CA THR A 519 20.98 -14.55 27.13
C THR A 519 19.89 -13.85 27.96
N ALA A 520 18.91 -13.28 27.25
CA ALA A 520 17.46 -13.20 27.56
C ALA A 520 16.91 -12.32 28.70
N SER A 521 15.63 -11.94 28.54
CA SER A 521 14.68 -11.31 29.50
C SER A 521 14.99 -9.88 29.99
N LYS A 522 14.03 -8.98 30.27
CA LYS A 522 12.53 -8.92 30.22
C LYS A 522 12.14 -7.43 30.00
N SER A 523 11.11 -7.06 29.20
CA SER A 523 9.71 -6.72 29.57
C SER A 523 9.54 -5.67 30.71
N GLU A 524 8.58 -4.74 30.77
CA GLU A 524 7.18 -4.67 30.25
C GLU A 524 6.72 -3.25 29.79
N HIS A 525 5.41 -3.06 29.56
CA HIS A 525 4.74 -1.86 29.00
C HIS A 525 4.39 -0.75 30.01
N LEU A 526 4.08 0.46 29.52
CA LEU A 526 2.68 0.97 29.55
C LEU A 526 2.42 2.10 28.54
N VAL A 527 1.17 2.20 28.05
CA VAL A 527 0.66 3.26 27.15
C VAL A 527 -0.22 4.24 27.93
N ARG A 528 -0.24 5.53 27.58
CA ARG A 528 -1.40 6.42 27.79
C ARG A 528 -1.44 7.59 26.79
N THR A 529 -2.65 7.86 26.30
CA THR A 529 -3.00 8.94 25.36
C THR A 529 -4.04 9.85 26.03
N ILE A 530 -4.13 11.13 25.67
CA ILE A 530 -5.39 11.90 25.47
C ILE A 530 -5.09 13.35 25.03
N HIS A 531 -6.03 13.98 24.30
CA HIS A 531 -5.97 15.36 23.79
C HIS A 531 -6.36 16.42 24.84
N ILE A 532 -6.04 17.69 24.57
CA ILE A 532 -6.55 18.88 25.28
C ILE A 532 -7.02 19.93 24.27
N HIS A 533 -8.11 20.66 24.57
CA HIS A 533 -8.59 21.86 23.87
C HIS A 533 -9.30 22.81 24.89
N PRO A 534 -9.67 24.08 24.58
CA PRO A 534 -8.86 25.21 25.08
C PRO A 534 -9.62 26.39 25.75
N HIS A 535 -8.85 27.38 26.24
CA HIS A 535 -9.23 28.75 26.67
C HIS A 535 -10.12 28.87 27.94
N ILE A 536 -10.21 29.99 28.68
CA ILE A 536 -9.70 31.38 28.55
C ILE A 536 -8.98 31.79 29.90
N ARG A 537 -8.79 33.01 30.47
CA ARG A 537 -9.23 34.42 30.21
C ARG A 537 -8.25 35.46 30.83
N ILE A 538 -7.68 36.34 29.99
CA ILE A 538 -7.48 37.82 30.09
C ILE A 538 -7.54 38.51 31.48
N HIS A 539 -6.61 39.45 31.78
CA HIS A 539 -6.90 40.89 32.15
C HIS A 539 -5.65 41.78 32.46
N THR A 540 -5.49 42.90 31.72
CA THR A 540 -4.90 44.23 32.11
C THR A 540 -3.43 44.36 32.59
N HIS A 541 -2.70 45.50 32.51
CA HIS A 541 -2.95 46.89 32.02
C HIS A 541 -1.64 47.62 31.57
N THR A 542 -1.77 48.71 30.78
CA THR A 542 -0.84 49.87 30.60
C THR A 542 0.64 49.72 30.13
N ARG A 543 0.83 50.01 28.83
CA ARG A 543 1.77 51.00 28.21
C ARG A 543 3.26 51.14 28.62
N ALA A 544 4.09 51.05 27.57
CA ALA A 544 5.19 51.98 27.20
C ALA A 544 6.61 51.79 27.76
N LEU A 545 7.31 50.79 27.23
CA LEU A 545 8.68 50.97 26.71
C LEU A 545 8.84 50.09 25.45
N VAL A 546 9.62 50.54 24.46
CA VAL A 546 9.82 49.82 23.19
C VAL A 546 11.20 49.18 23.19
N ASP A 547 11.32 48.06 23.89
CA ASP A 547 12.49 47.20 23.79
C ASP A 547 12.40 46.37 22.49
N ILE A 548 13.38 46.57 21.62
CA ILE A 548 13.48 45.84 20.34
C ILE A 548 13.90 44.40 20.65
N GLN A 549 13.00 43.45 20.42
CA GLN A 549 13.30 42.03 20.56
C GLN A 549 14.34 41.59 19.53
N VAL A 550 15.57 41.35 19.99
CA VAL A 550 16.60 40.67 19.19
C VAL A 550 16.19 39.20 19.05
N LEU A 551 15.55 38.88 17.93
CA LEU A 551 15.19 37.51 17.55
C LEU A 551 16.44 36.71 17.17
N THR A 552 17.12 36.16 18.18
CA THR A 552 18.16 35.15 17.98
C THR A 552 17.52 33.84 17.48
N SER A 553 17.84 33.45 16.25
CA SER A 553 17.43 32.17 15.69
C SER A 553 18.08 31.00 16.45
N PRO A 554 17.38 29.85 16.60
CA PRO A 554 17.98 28.68 17.22
C PRO A 554 19.20 28.19 16.42
N PRO A 555 20.25 27.66 17.09
CA PRO A 555 21.51 27.31 16.43
C PRO A 555 21.32 26.15 15.45
N GLN A 556 21.44 26.46 14.16
CA GLN A 556 21.31 25.48 13.08
C GLN A 556 22.45 24.46 13.09
N LEU A 557 22.12 23.21 12.76
CA LEU A 557 23.10 22.16 12.52
C LEU A 557 23.94 22.49 11.28
N SER A 558 25.19 22.04 11.29
CA SER A 558 26.07 22.01 10.12
C SER A 558 25.42 21.22 8.98
N ALA A 559 25.59 21.62 7.72
CA ALA A 559 24.87 21.00 6.59
C ALA A 559 25.08 19.47 6.53
N ARG A 560 26.30 18.99 6.75
CA ARG A 560 26.66 17.56 6.92
C ARG A 560 25.87 16.85 8.02
N ALA A 561 25.58 17.54 9.13
CA ALA A 561 24.74 17.03 10.21
C ALA A 561 23.23 17.11 9.88
N GLN A 562 22.80 18.02 9.00
CA GLN A 562 21.43 18.01 8.44
C GLN A 562 21.26 16.82 7.48
N HIS A 563 22.24 16.56 6.61
CA HIS A 563 22.30 15.36 5.77
C HIS A 563 22.37 14.07 6.62
N GLY A 564 23.13 14.10 7.73
CA GLY A 564 23.17 13.03 8.72
C GLY A 564 21.81 12.74 9.39
N ALA A 565 21.07 13.78 9.78
CA ALA A 565 19.71 13.64 10.31
C ALA A 565 18.75 12.98 9.29
N ALA A 566 18.82 13.41 8.02
CA ALA A 566 18.02 12.82 6.94
C ALA A 566 18.41 11.35 6.64
N LEU A 567 19.70 11.00 6.74
CA LEU A 567 20.17 9.61 6.66
C LEU A 567 19.62 8.75 7.80
N ASP A 568 19.72 9.22 9.05
CA ASP A 568 19.23 8.51 10.24
C ASP A 568 17.71 8.25 10.15
N GLU A 569 16.94 9.26 9.72
CA GLU A 569 15.51 9.12 9.43
C GLU A 569 15.17 8.07 8.36
N VAL A 570 16.00 7.91 7.33
CA VAL A 570 15.76 6.94 6.23
C VAL A 570 16.19 5.53 6.64
N LEU A 571 17.36 5.41 7.29
CA LEU A 571 17.91 4.15 7.78
C LEU A 571 17.07 3.57 8.92
N GLY A 572 16.58 4.40 9.84
CA GLY A 572 15.65 4.01 10.90
C GLY A 572 14.29 3.53 10.39
N LYS A 573 13.89 3.92 9.17
CA LYS A 573 12.70 3.41 8.47
C LYS A 573 12.99 2.15 7.62
N GLY A 574 14.24 1.67 7.60
CA GLY A 574 14.67 0.51 6.81
C GLY A 574 14.61 0.72 5.29
N GLN A 575 14.64 1.98 4.83
CA GLN A 575 14.50 2.32 3.41
C GLN A 575 15.87 2.49 2.73
N ALA A 576 15.90 2.31 1.41
CA ALA A 576 17.09 2.62 0.61
C ALA A 576 17.34 4.13 0.58
N ILE A 577 18.62 4.53 0.65
CA ILE A 577 19.01 5.94 0.64
C ILE A 577 18.68 6.57 -0.73
N PRO A 578 17.93 7.70 -0.79
CA PRO A 578 17.63 8.37 -2.05
C PRO A 578 18.88 8.88 -2.77
N ASP A 579 18.93 8.72 -4.10
CA ASP A 579 20.05 9.18 -4.94
C ASP A 579 20.34 10.69 -4.79
N GLN A 580 19.30 11.50 -4.60
CA GLN A 580 19.44 12.95 -4.36
C GLN A 580 20.25 13.23 -3.09
N LEU A 581 19.92 12.59 -1.97
CA LEU A 581 20.62 12.75 -0.70
C LEU A 581 22.10 12.33 -0.81
N LEU A 582 22.38 11.26 -1.57
CA LEU A 582 23.76 10.84 -1.86
C LEU A 582 24.54 11.86 -2.70
N VAL A 583 23.87 12.51 -3.66
CA VAL A 583 24.48 13.59 -4.46
C VAL A 583 24.78 14.81 -3.59
N ASP A 584 23.84 15.23 -2.74
CA ASP A 584 24.00 16.42 -1.88
C ASP A 584 25.15 16.23 -0.87
N ILE A 585 25.26 15.05 -0.25
CA ILE A 585 26.39 14.66 0.61
C ILE A 585 27.73 14.73 -0.13
N VAL A 586 27.78 14.27 -1.38
CA VAL A 586 29.01 14.30 -2.20
C VAL A 586 29.36 15.72 -2.64
N LEU A 587 28.37 16.55 -3.00
CA LEU A 587 28.58 17.96 -3.34
C LEU A 587 29.11 18.76 -2.15
N GLU A 588 28.58 18.52 -0.95
CA GLU A 588 29.09 19.15 0.27
C GLU A 588 30.51 18.70 0.63
N ALA A 589 30.82 17.40 0.45
CA ALA A 589 32.18 16.90 0.64
C ALA A 589 33.19 17.52 -0.34
N ILE A 590 32.75 17.83 -1.58
CA ILE A 590 33.55 18.54 -2.58
C ILE A 590 33.72 20.01 -2.18
N SER A 591 32.66 20.71 -1.77
CA SER A 591 32.75 22.14 -1.42
C SER A 591 33.59 22.40 -0.17
N ARG A 592 33.42 21.58 0.89
CA ARG A 592 34.25 21.65 2.11
C ARG A 592 35.75 21.47 1.83
N ARG A 593 36.11 20.63 0.86
CA ARG A 593 37.52 20.30 0.54
C ARG A 593 38.10 21.13 -0.62
N CYS A 594 37.31 21.99 -1.26
CA CYS A 594 37.73 22.87 -2.36
C CYS A 594 37.02 24.25 -2.27
N PRO A 595 37.43 25.14 -1.33
CA PRO A 595 36.73 26.40 -1.02
C PRO A 595 36.96 27.53 -2.04
N GLY A 596 36.92 27.21 -3.34
CA GLY A 596 37.22 28.13 -4.44
C GLY A 596 36.60 27.75 -5.79
N SER A 597 35.51 26.96 -5.80
CA SER A 597 34.78 26.64 -7.03
C SER A 597 33.25 26.62 -6.85
N MET A 598 32.66 27.77 -6.54
CA MET A 598 31.30 28.18 -6.92
C MET A 598 31.31 29.67 -7.25
#